data_AF-A0A0N4Z7W3-F1
#
_entry.id   AF-A0A0N4Z7W3-F1
#
_cell.length_a   1.000
_cell.length_b   1.000
_cell.length_c   1.000
_cell.angle_alpha   90.00
_cell.angle_beta   90.00
_cell.angle_gamma   90.00
#
_symmetry.space_group_name_H-M   'P 1'
#
loop_
_entity.id
_entity.type
_entity.pdbx_description
1 polymer ?
#
loop_
_entity_poly.entity_id
_entity_poly.type
_entity_poly.pdbx_seq_one_letter_code
_entity_poly.pdbx_strand_id
1 'polypeptide(L)'
;MYATNYLDLITDRKEYRKSWRILSAIWIIFTICSSILHILVILNPEWIGNNKTKSYFGLYNYCNIGIDCEWDITNVRPISIVFHISFLFFISAAVLNGFAIFSIMLFVLLTERYVFLVASWFHLLSFVMTAFGSFIFPFAWDHTIAREICDSHKYSLGSCSVRWAFVMSIVLIFDQLLLSILGFILAKKQPRKISDYEDYLNYCKSSSFDGSRDGKEIY
;
A
#
# COMPACT_ATOMS: atom_id res chain seq x y z
N MET A 1 22.33 40.93 -11.17
CA MET A 1 21.29 40.52 -10.21
C MET A 1 20.42 39.35 -10.72
N TYR A 2 20.03 39.31 -12.00
CA TYR A 2 19.23 38.19 -12.56
C TYR A 2 19.95 36.83 -12.64
N ALA A 3 21.26 36.81 -12.90
CA ALA A 3 22.01 35.56 -13.04
C ALA A 3 22.14 34.76 -11.74
N THR A 4 22.21 35.45 -10.59
CA THR A 4 22.29 34.83 -9.25
C THR A 4 20.97 34.13 -8.92
N ASN A 5 19.84 34.81 -9.13
CA ASN A 5 18.51 34.23 -8.93
C ASN A 5 18.24 33.03 -9.86
N TYR A 6 18.81 33.04 -11.08
CA TYR A 6 18.66 31.94 -12.03
C TYR A 6 19.42 30.67 -11.63
N LEU A 7 20.66 30.82 -11.15
CA LEU A 7 21.45 29.69 -10.67
C LEU A 7 20.84 29.05 -9.42
N ASP A 8 20.33 29.87 -8.49
CA ASP A 8 19.66 29.37 -7.28
C ASP A 8 18.40 28.57 -7.63
N LEU A 9 17.57 29.08 -8.54
CA LEU A 9 16.37 28.38 -9.03
C LEU A 9 16.68 27.04 -9.73
N ILE A 10 17.79 26.95 -10.48
CA ILE A 10 18.22 25.69 -11.11
C ILE A 10 18.71 24.70 -10.05
N THR A 11 19.43 25.18 -9.05
CA THR A 11 20.00 24.36 -7.98
C THR A 11 18.90 23.77 -7.11
N ASP A 12 17.96 24.60 -6.63
CA ASP A 12 16.77 24.17 -5.87
C ASP A 12 15.96 23.13 -6.64
N ARG A 13 15.80 23.30 -7.96
CA ARG A 13 15.11 22.32 -8.81
C ARG A 13 15.86 21.00 -8.90
N LYS A 14 17.18 21.03 -9.09
CA LYS A 14 17.99 19.81 -9.18
C LYS A 14 17.88 19.02 -7.89
N GLU A 15 17.95 19.70 -6.74
CA GLU A 15 17.75 19.11 -5.42
C GLU A 15 16.33 18.56 -5.25
N TYR A 16 15.31 19.34 -5.61
CA TYR A 16 13.91 18.90 -5.60
C TYR A 16 13.69 17.63 -6.44
N ARG A 17 14.23 17.59 -7.67
CA ARG A 17 14.14 16.42 -8.56
C ARG A 17 14.86 15.21 -7.95
N LYS A 18 16.02 15.41 -7.32
CA LYS A 18 16.75 14.35 -6.63
C LYS A 18 15.91 13.78 -5.47
N SER A 19 15.36 14.63 -4.62
CA SER A 19 14.50 14.23 -3.51
C SER A 19 13.24 13.51 -3.97
N TRP A 20 12.60 13.99 -5.04
CA TRP A 20 11.44 13.32 -5.64
C TRP A 20 11.78 11.92 -6.17
N ARG A 21 12.94 11.75 -6.82
CA ARG A 21 13.42 10.44 -7.30
C ARG A 21 13.70 9.48 -6.14
N ILE A 22 14.31 9.97 -5.06
CA ILE A 22 14.55 9.16 -3.86
C ILE A 22 13.23 8.69 -3.25
N LEU A 23 12.26 9.60 -3.09
CA LEU A 23 10.95 9.28 -2.55
C LEU A 23 10.19 8.28 -3.43
N SER A 24 10.31 8.41 -4.75
CA SER A 24 9.78 7.45 -5.73
C SER A 24 10.42 6.06 -5.59
N ALA A 25 11.75 5.98 -5.48
CA ALA A 25 12.45 4.71 -5.28
C ALA A 25 12.07 4.03 -3.96
N ILE A 26 11.98 4.79 -2.87
CA ILE A 26 11.51 4.31 -1.56
C ILE A 26 10.10 3.75 -1.67
N TRP A 27 9.20 4.48 -2.35
CA TRP A 27 7.83 4.03 -2.57
C TRP A 27 7.75 2.71 -3.34
N ILE A 28 8.53 2.55 -4.42
CA ILE A 28 8.58 1.28 -5.19
C ILE A 28 9.05 0.12 -4.30
N ILE A 29 10.10 0.32 -3.50
CA ILE A 29 10.63 -0.71 -2.60
C ILE A 29 9.55 -1.11 -1.58
N PHE A 30 8.89 -0.14 -0.95
CA PHE A 30 7.81 -0.43 0.00
C PHE A 30 6.63 -1.15 -0.68
N THR A 31 6.24 -0.78 -1.90
CA THR A 31 5.18 -1.48 -2.66
C THR A 31 5.54 -2.96 -2.89
N ILE A 32 6.79 -3.27 -3.26
CA ILE A 32 7.25 -4.66 -3.43
C ILE A 32 7.22 -5.41 -2.09
N CYS A 33 7.79 -4.83 -1.03
CA CYS A 33 7.77 -5.42 0.31
C CYS A 33 6.34 -5.68 0.79
N SER A 34 5.43 -4.74 0.54
CA SER A 34 4.03 -4.86 0.91
C SER A 34 3.35 -6.04 0.22
N SER A 35 3.65 -6.31 -1.05
CA SER A 35 3.12 -7.51 -1.73
C SER A 35 3.61 -8.80 -1.13
N ILE A 36 4.89 -8.86 -0.74
CA ILE A 36 5.43 -10.02 -0.02
C ILE A 36 4.69 -10.17 1.32
N LEU A 37 4.47 -9.09 2.06
CA LEU A 37 3.72 -9.13 3.33
C LEU A 37 2.27 -9.59 3.14
N HIS A 38 1.56 -9.13 2.11
CA HIS A 38 0.22 -9.63 1.76
C HIS A 38 0.23 -11.15 1.57
N ILE A 39 1.19 -11.69 0.83
CA ILE A 39 1.33 -13.13 0.60
C ILE A 39 1.64 -13.85 1.91
N LEU A 40 2.56 -13.34 2.72
CA LEU A 40 2.90 -13.94 4.02
C LEU A 40 1.69 -13.99 4.95
N VAL A 41 0.94 -12.89 5.08
CA VAL A 41 -0.25 -12.83 5.94
C VAL A 41 -1.31 -13.86 5.53
N ILE A 42 -1.47 -14.10 4.22
CA ILE A 42 -2.38 -15.11 3.68
C ILE A 42 -1.87 -16.53 3.89
N LEU A 43 -0.58 -16.78 3.64
CA LEU A 43 -0.01 -18.13 3.76
C LEU A 43 0.00 -18.63 5.20
N ASN A 44 0.11 -17.72 6.17
CA ASN A 44 0.08 -18.07 7.58
C ASN A 44 -1.35 -18.38 8.08
N PRO A 45 -1.64 -19.63 8.45
CA PRO A 45 -2.90 -20.10 8.99
C PRO A 45 -2.95 -19.90 10.52
N GLU A 46 -1.84 -19.52 11.16
CA GLU A 46 -1.80 -19.23 12.58
C GLU A 46 -1.97 -17.72 12.81
N TRP A 47 -3.23 -17.30 12.95
CA TRP A 47 -3.54 -15.92 13.35
C TRP A 47 -3.78 -15.82 14.85
N ILE A 48 -4.44 -16.83 15.40
CA ILE A 48 -4.59 -17.04 16.83
C ILE A 48 -4.32 -18.50 17.12
N GLY A 49 -3.61 -18.74 18.22
CA GLY A 49 -3.32 -20.11 18.62
C GLY A 49 -3.02 -20.24 20.10
N ASN A 50 -3.14 -21.48 20.56
CA ASN A 50 -2.84 -21.89 21.92
C ASN A 50 -1.50 -22.67 21.93
N ASN A 51 -0.55 -22.18 22.72
CA ASN A 51 0.78 -22.79 22.82
C ASN A 51 0.77 -24.15 23.51
N LYS A 52 -0.17 -24.40 24.42
CA LYS A 52 -0.19 -25.62 25.23
C LYS A 52 -0.66 -26.82 24.41
N THR A 53 -1.69 -26.61 23.60
CA THR A 53 -2.37 -27.65 22.82
C THR A 53 -1.92 -27.70 21.37
N LYS A 54 -1.10 -26.73 20.93
CA LYS A 54 -0.72 -26.51 19.51
C LYS A 54 -1.91 -26.32 18.56
N SER A 55 -3.10 -26.03 19.10
CA SER A 55 -4.28 -25.71 18.31
C SER A 55 -4.23 -24.26 17.84
N TYR A 56 -4.74 -24.01 16.63
CA TYR A 56 -4.75 -22.70 16.02
C TYR A 56 -5.93 -22.52 15.09
N PHE A 57 -6.24 -21.27 14.78
CA PHE A 57 -7.14 -20.95 13.69
C PHE A 57 -6.69 -19.68 12.97
N GLY A 58 -6.91 -19.68 11.66
CA GLY A 58 -6.57 -18.60 10.76
C GLY A 58 -7.71 -18.22 9.85
N LEU A 59 -7.36 -17.62 8.71
CA LEU A 59 -8.33 -17.15 7.72
C LEU A 59 -9.05 -18.30 7.00
N TYR A 60 -8.31 -19.32 6.59
CA TYR A 60 -8.81 -20.36 5.69
C TYR A 60 -8.67 -21.78 6.26
N ASN A 61 -7.96 -21.95 7.38
CA ASN A 61 -7.74 -23.25 8.00
C ASN A 61 -7.71 -23.13 9.54
N TYR A 62 -8.01 -24.23 10.22
CA TYR A 62 -7.93 -24.36 11.67
C TYR A 62 -7.46 -25.76 12.06
N CYS A 63 -6.84 -25.87 13.22
CA CYS A 63 -6.50 -27.16 13.83
C CYS A 63 -7.06 -27.26 15.26
N ASN A 64 -7.81 -28.34 15.50
CA ASN A 64 -8.34 -28.69 16.83
C ASN A 64 -7.52 -29.82 17.46
N ILE A 65 -7.58 -29.94 18.78
CA ILE A 65 -6.88 -30.92 19.61
C ILE A 65 -7.24 -32.35 19.15
N GLY A 66 -6.23 -33.19 18.89
CA GLY A 66 -6.41 -34.61 18.57
C GLY A 66 -6.39 -34.97 17.08
N ILE A 67 -6.17 -33.99 16.20
CA ILE A 67 -5.90 -34.21 14.76
C ILE A 67 -4.43 -33.84 14.51
N ASP A 68 -3.71 -34.65 13.73
CA ASP A 68 -2.37 -34.27 13.27
C ASP A 68 -2.47 -32.97 12.46
N CYS A 69 -1.97 -31.87 13.03
CA CYS A 69 -1.94 -30.56 12.40
C CYS A 69 -0.84 -30.54 11.32
N GLU A 70 -1.03 -31.29 10.24
CA GLU A 70 -0.16 -31.20 9.08
C GLU A 70 -0.51 -29.93 8.29
N TRP A 71 0.52 -29.15 8.02
CA TRP A 71 0.39 -27.88 7.31
C TRP A 71 0.17 -28.13 5.82
N ASP A 72 -1.06 -27.91 5.37
CA ASP A 72 -1.45 -28.03 3.96
C ASP A 72 -2.13 -26.75 3.46
N ILE A 73 -1.51 -26.13 2.46
CA ILE A 73 -2.00 -24.90 1.80
C ILE A 73 -3.17 -25.16 0.84
N THR A 74 -3.37 -26.41 0.41
CA THR A 74 -4.40 -26.78 -0.56
C THR A 74 -5.74 -27.11 0.10
N ASN A 75 -5.71 -27.37 1.41
CA ASN A 75 -6.87 -27.77 2.18
C ASN A 75 -7.52 -26.56 2.86
N VAL A 76 -8.53 -25.99 2.19
CA VAL A 76 -9.30 -24.85 2.70
C VAL A 76 -10.46 -25.36 3.55
N ARG A 77 -10.40 -25.11 4.86
CA ARG A 77 -11.42 -25.49 5.85
C ARG A 77 -11.75 -24.29 6.74
N PRO A 78 -12.58 -23.34 6.27
CA PRO A 78 -12.99 -22.20 7.08
C PRO A 78 -13.94 -22.66 8.19
N ILE A 79 -13.79 -22.09 9.39
CA ILE A 79 -14.64 -22.38 10.56
C ILE A 79 -16.09 -21.94 10.31
N SER A 80 -16.28 -20.80 9.65
CA SER A 80 -17.59 -20.21 9.39
C SER A 80 -17.57 -19.35 8.12
N ILE A 81 -18.75 -18.95 7.65
CA ILE A 81 -18.89 -18.03 6.51
C ILE A 81 -18.18 -16.69 6.75
N VAL A 82 -18.10 -16.23 8.01
CA VAL A 82 -17.46 -14.95 8.37
C VAL A 82 -15.95 -15.01 8.13
N PHE A 83 -15.30 -16.12 8.50
CA PHE A 83 -13.89 -16.35 8.19
C PHE A 83 -13.64 -16.40 6.68
N HIS A 84 -14.55 -17.05 5.94
CA HIS A 84 -14.44 -17.12 4.48
C HIS A 84 -14.55 -15.74 3.82
N ILE A 85 -15.48 -14.88 4.28
CA ILE A 85 -15.58 -13.49 3.81
C ILE A 85 -14.30 -12.71 4.10
N SER A 86 -13.75 -12.83 5.32
CA SER A 86 -12.48 -12.21 5.68
C SER A 86 -11.35 -12.67 4.75
N PHE A 87 -11.25 -13.97 4.49
CA PHE A 87 -10.25 -14.53 3.58
C PHE A 87 -10.36 -13.96 2.16
N LEU A 88 -11.58 -13.83 1.62
CA LEU A 88 -11.81 -13.22 0.30
C LEU A 88 -11.40 -11.74 0.25
N PHE A 89 -11.62 -10.98 1.32
CA PHE A 89 -11.12 -9.61 1.42
C PHE A 89 -9.59 -9.55 1.37
N PHE A 90 -8.89 -10.46 2.05
CA PHE A 90 -7.42 -10.52 1.98
C PHE A 90 -6.90 -10.94 0.61
N ILE A 91 -7.53 -11.93 -0.03
CA ILE A 91 -7.18 -12.38 -1.39
C ILE A 91 -7.40 -11.24 -2.40
N SER A 92 -8.55 -10.59 -2.36
CA SER A 92 -8.84 -9.45 -3.25
C SER A 92 -7.87 -8.28 -3.02
N ALA A 93 -7.52 -7.97 -1.77
CA ALA A 93 -6.51 -6.97 -1.46
C ALA A 93 -5.12 -7.33 -2.03
N ALA A 94 -4.71 -8.59 -1.90
CA ALA A 94 -3.44 -9.06 -2.46
C ALA A 94 -3.41 -8.97 -3.99
N VAL A 95 -4.52 -9.30 -4.67
CA VAL A 95 -4.67 -9.16 -6.12
C VAL A 95 -4.58 -7.69 -6.56
N LEU A 96 -5.26 -6.78 -5.86
CA LEU A 96 -5.18 -5.34 -6.12
C LEU A 96 -3.76 -4.80 -5.95
N ASN A 97 -3.06 -5.23 -4.90
CA ASN A 97 -1.67 -4.87 -4.67
C ASN A 97 -0.75 -5.45 -5.76
N GLY A 98 -1.04 -6.65 -6.27
CA GLY A 98 -0.37 -7.22 -7.44
C GLY A 98 -0.56 -6.38 -8.71
N PHE A 99 -1.78 -5.88 -8.95
CA PHE A 99 -2.03 -4.94 -10.06
C PHE A 99 -1.29 -3.61 -9.88
N ALA A 100 -1.14 -3.12 -8.65
CA ALA A 100 -0.31 -1.95 -8.37
C ALA A 100 1.16 -2.19 -8.77
N ILE A 101 1.74 -3.34 -8.43
CA ILE A 101 3.10 -3.72 -8.88
C ILE A 101 3.18 -3.86 -10.39
N PHE A 102 2.20 -4.49 -11.02
CA PHE A 102 2.18 -4.62 -12.47
C PHE A 102 2.14 -3.25 -13.16
N SER A 103 1.40 -2.29 -12.59
CA SER A 103 1.36 -0.93 -13.12
C SER A 103 2.73 -0.22 -13.06
N ILE A 104 3.56 -0.52 -12.04
CA ILE A 104 4.96 -0.05 -11.96
C ILE A 104 5.77 -0.61 -13.13
N MET A 105 5.62 -1.89 -13.51
CA MET A 105 6.35 -2.44 -14.66
C MET A 105 6.00 -1.75 -15.99
N LEU A 106 4.82 -1.13 -16.08
CA LEU A 106 4.38 -0.33 -17.23
C LEU A 106 4.98 1.09 -17.27
N PHE A 107 5.90 1.46 -16.36
CA PHE A 107 6.65 2.73 -16.39
C PHE A 107 7.35 2.99 -17.74
N VAL A 108 7.64 1.94 -18.51
CA VAL A 108 8.25 2.04 -19.84
C VAL A 108 7.26 2.52 -20.92
N LEU A 109 5.97 2.24 -20.75
CA LEU A 109 4.94 2.45 -21.78
C LEU A 109 4.02 3.64 -21.51
N LEU A 110 3.81 3.98 -20.23
CA LEU A 110 2.86 5.01 -19.80
C LEU A 110 3.58 6.23 -19.23
N THR A 111 2.90 7.39 -19.22
CA THR A 111 3.43 8.57 -18.52
C THR A 111 3.52 8.28 -17.02
N GLU A 112 4.68 8.57 -16.42
CA GLU A 112 4.97 8.34 -14.99
C GLU A 112 3.83 8.82 -14.05
N ARG A 113 3.20 9.97 -14.36
CA ARG A 113 2.07 10.52 -13.60
C ARG A 113 0.90 9.54 -13.46
N TYR A 114 0.50 8.92 -14.58
CA TYR A 114 -0.66 8.04 -14.61
C TYR A 114 -0.36 6.73 -13.87
N VAL A 115 0.87 6.23 -13.97
CA VAL A 115 1.32 5.03 -13.25
C VAL A 115 1.17 5.22 -11.74
N PHE A 116 1.73 6.32 -11.19
CA PHE A 116 1.58 6.60 -9.75
C PHE A 116 0.12 6.78 -9.34
N LEU A 117 -0.70 7.45 -10.15
CA LEU A 117 -2.10 7.70 -9.82
C LEU A 117 -2.91 6.40 -9.79
N VAL A 118 -2.78 5.55 -10.80
CA VAL A 118 -3.47 4.25 -10.89
C VAL A 118 -3.02 3.32 -9.76
N ALA A 119 -1.71 3.21 -9.52
CA ALA A 119 -1.17 2.42 -8.42
C ALA A 119 -1.68 2.91 -7.06
N SER A 120 -1.77 4.22 -6.84
CA SER A 120 -2.27 4.80 -5.58
C SER A 120 -3.73 4.44 -5.30
N TRP A 121 -4.56 4.36 -6.34
CA TRP A 121 -5.95 3.90 -6.23
C TRP A 121 -6.03 2.41 -5.90
N PHE A 122 -5.18 1.58 -6.52
CA PHE A 122 -5.11 0.17 -6.19
C PHE A 122 -4.64 -0.08 -4.74
N HIS A 123 -3.65 0.68 -4.26
CA HIS A 123 -3.23 0.66 -2.86
C HIS A 123 -4.35 1.13 -1.91
N LEU A 124 -5.10 2.18 -2.28
CA LEU A 124 -6.23 2.65 -1.48
C LEU A 124 -7.32 1.58 -1.37
N LEU A 125 -7.67 0.94 -2.48
CA LEU A 125 -8.68 -0.11 -2.48
C LEU A 125 -8.18 -1.35 -1.71
N SER A 126 -6.91 -1.71 -1.85
CA SER A 126 -6.26 -2.77 -1.07
C SER A 126 -6.30 -2.49 0.44
N PHE A 127 -6.00 -1.25 0.85
CA PHE A 127 -6.13 -0.78 2.24
C PHE A 127 -7.54 -1.01 2.78
N VAL A 128 -8.57 -0.59 2.03
CA VAL A 128 -9.97 -0.74 2.44
C VAL A 128 -10.31 -2.23 2.65
N MET A 129 -9.96 -3.09 1.70
CA MET A 129 -10.24 -4.53 1.80
C MET A 129 -9.49 -5.18 2.97
N THR A 130 -8.22 -4.83 3.17
CA THR A 130 -7.39 -5.36 4.28
C THR A 130 -7.93 -4.91 5.64
N ALA A 131 -8.40 -3.66 5.74
CA ALA A 131 -9.01 -3.12 6.95
C ALA A 131 -10.33 -3.84 7.28
N PHE A 132 -11.21 -4.02 6.29
CA PHE A 132 -12.45 -4.77 6.49
C PHE A 132 -12.20 -6.22 6.86
N GLY A 133 -11.28 -6.92 6.17
CA GLY A 133 -10.90 -8.29 6.54
C GLY A 133 -10.40 -8.38 7.98
N SER A 134 -9.47 -7.49 8.38
CA SER A 134 -8.92 -7.47 9.74
C SER A 134 -9.95 -7.14 10.81
N PHE A 135 -10.96 -6.32 10.48
CA PHE A 135 -12.05 -5.98 11.40
C PHE A 135 -13.09 -7.10 11.52
N ILE A 136 -13.41 -7.79 10.41
CA ILE A 136 -14.37 -8.89 10.37
C ILE A 136 -13.83 -10.13 11.10
N PHE A 137 -12.52 -10.38 11.01
CA PHE A 137 -11.90 -11.56 11.63
C PHE A 137 -12.20 -11.70 13.14
N PRO A 138 -12.06 -10.65 13.98
CA PRO A 138 -12.48 -10.66 15.38
C PRO A 138 -13.94 -11.02 15.65
N PHE A 139 -14.88 -10.61 14.78
CA PHE A 139 -16.30 -10.96 14.96
C PHE A 139 -16.57 -12.45 14.79
N ALA A 140 -15.70 -13.15 14.05
CA ALA A 140 -15.83 -14.57 13.82
C ALA A 140 -15.48 -15.42 15.08
N TRP A 141 -14.88 -14.83 16.13
CA TRP A 141 -14.52 -15.50 17.38
C TRP A 141 -15.71 -15.92 18.26
N ASP A 142 -16.92 -15.43 18.01
CA ASP A 142 -18.13 -15.85 18.74
C ASP A 142 -18.60 -17.28 18.35
N HIS A 143 -17.95 -17.90 17.37
CA HIS A 143 -18.30 -19.26 16.93
C HIS A 143 -17.88 -20.33 17.95
N THR A 144 -18.69 -21.39 18.08
CA THR A 144 -18.48 -22.49 19.04
C THR A 144 -17.10 -23.16 18.90
N ILE A 145 -16.67 -23.41 17.66
CA ILE A 145 -15.34 -23.99 17.34
C ILE A 145 -14.19 -23.11 17.85
N ALA A 146 -14.28 -21.78 17.72
CA ALA A 146 -13.24 -20.87 18.22
C ALA A 146 -13.16 -20.88 19.76
N ARG A 147 -14.32 -21.02 20.42
CA ARG A 147 -14.42 -21.12 21.88
C ARG A 147 -13.88 -22.44 22.43
N GLU A 148 -14.06 -23.53 21.69
CA GLU A 148 -13.50 -24.85 22.02
C GLU A 148 -11.97 -24.84 21.92
N ILE A 149 -11.41 -24.27 20.85
CA ILE A 149 -9.96 -24.19 20.63
C ILE A 149 -9.26 -23.35 21.71
N CYS A 150 -9.89 -22.26 22.13
CA CYS A 150 -9.31 -21.33 23.12
C CYS A 150 -9.72 -21.60 24.56
N ASP A 151 -10.57 -22.61 24.80
CA ASP A 151 -11.18 -22.92 26.10
C ASP A 151 -11.70 -21.65 26.78
N SER A 152 -12.59 -20.93 26.09
CA SER A 152 -12.96 -19.56 26.46
C SER A 152 -14.45 -19.24 26.42
N HIS A 153 -14.83 -18.27 27.26
CA HIS A 153 -16.14 -17.63 27.27
C HIS A 153 -16.21 -16.47 26.25
N LYS A 154 -17.42 -15.99 25.98
CA LYS A 154 -17.70 -14.95 24.96
C LYS A 154 -16.78 -13.73 25.15
N TYR A 155 -16.04 -13.36 24.10
CA TYR A 155 -15.09 -12.23 24.03
C TYR A 155 -13.86 -12.28 24.95
N SER A 156 -13.53 -13.43 25.55
CA SER A 156 -12.23 -13.63 26.20
C SER A 156 -11.33 -14.47 25.29
N LEU A 157 -10.04 -14.15 25.22
CA LEU A 157 -9.06 -14.99 24.50
C LEU A 157 -8.70 -16.26 25.28
N GLY A 158 -9.03 -16.34 26.58
CA GLY A 158 -8.79 -17.51 27.42
C GLY A 158 -7.33 -17.95 27.36
N SER A 159 -7.09 -19.14 26.83
CA SER A 159 -5.75 -19.74 26.68
C SER A 159 -5.05 -19.43 25.35
N CYS A 160 -5.73 -18.74 24.43
CA CYS A 160 -5.19 -18.34 23.13
C CYS A 160 -4.40 -17.04 23.19
N SER A 161 -3.43 -16.92 22.28
CA SER A 161 -2.62 -15.72 22.07
C SER A 161 -2.67 -15.29 20.60
N VAL A 162 -2.56 -13.98 20.39
CA VAL A 162 -2.43 -13.40 19.05
C VAL A 162 -1.08 -13.81 18.46
N ARG A 163 -1.11 -14.28 17.21
CA ARG A 163 0.09 -14.67 16.46
C ARG A 163 0.58 -13.55 15.57
N TRP A 164 1.79 -13.72 15.06
CA TRP A 164 2.47 -12.73 14.24
C TRP A 164 1.71 -12.37 12.95
N ALA A 165 0.96 -13.30 12.35
CA ALA A 165 0.21 -13.04 11.12
C ALA A 165 -0.86 -11.94 11.29
N PHE A 166 -1.57 -11.94 12.41
CA PHE A 166 -2.54 -10.89 12.73
C PHE A 166 -1.86 -9.55 13.00
N VAL A 167 -0.70 -9.53 13.68
CA VAL A 167 0.06 -8.29 13.89
C VAL A 167 0.54 -7.71 12.56
N MET A 168 1.02 -8.57 11.65
CA MET A 168 1.43 -8.17 10.30
C MET A 168 0.25 -7.63 9.49
N SER A 169 -0.96 -8.15 9.66
CA SER A 169 -2.15 -7.61 8.96
C SER A 169 -2.45 -6.19 9.39
N ILE A 170 -2.26 -5.84 10.66
CA ILE A 170 -2.40 -4.46 11.16
C ILE A 170 -1.31 -3.56 10.60
N VAL A 171 -0.05 -4.01 10.58
CA VAL A 171 1.06 -3.27 9.95
C VAL A 171 0.76 -2.99 8.48
N LEU A 172 0.19 -3.97 7.77
CA LEU A 172 -0.18 -3.87 6.37
C LEU A 172 -1.23 -2.79 6.09
N ILE A 173 -2.19 -2.60 7.01
CA ILE A 173 -3.19 -1.53 6.90
C ILE A 173 -2.49 -0.16 6.88
N PHE A 174 -1.57 0.07 7.83
CA PHE A 174 -0.86 1.35 7.89
C PHE A 174 0.06 1.53 6.68
N ASP A 175 0.78 0.48 6.28
CA ASP A 175 1.66 0.51 5.12
C ASP A 175 0.91 0.84 3.82
N GLN A 176 -0.22 0.18 3.55
CA GLN A 176 -1.03 0.44 2.35
C GLN A 176 -1.61 1.85 2.32
N LEU A 177 -2.03 2.38 3.48
CA LEU A 177 -2.48 3.76 3.58
C LEU A 177 -1.35 4.76 3.28
N LEU A 178 -0.18 4.54 3.84
CA LEU A 178 1.00 5.37 3.60
C LEU A 178 1.43 5.32 2.13
N LEU A 179 1.47 4.13 1.52
CA LEU A 179 1.77 3.93 0.11
C LEU A 179 0.78 4.67 -0.80
N SER A 180 -0.51 4.62 -0.49
CA SER A 180 -1.53 5.36 -1.26
C SER A 180 -1.32 6.87 -1.17
N ILE A 181 -1.12 7.41 0.04
CA ILE A 181 -0.90 8.85 0.26
C ILE A 181 0.38 9.32 -0.43
N LEU A 182 1.48 8.59 -0.25
CA LEU A 182 2.77 8.91 -0.87
C LEU A 182 2.68 8.88 -2.40
N GLY A 183 2.01 7.87 -2.96
CA GLY A 183 1.80 7.76 -4.41
C GLY A 183 1.00 8.94 -4.97
N PHE A 184 -0.07 9.38 -4.30
CA PHE A 184 -0.83 10.57 -4.70
C PHE A 184 0.01 11.85 -4.62
N ILE A 185 0.84 11.98 -3.58
CA ILE A 185 1.76 13.12 -3.44
C ILE A 185 2.76 13.11 -4.60
N LEU A 186 3.38 11.97 -4.91
CA LEU A 186 4.34 11.82 -6.01
C LEU A 186 3.72 12.14 -7.36
N ALA A 187 2.49 11.69 -7.61
CA ALA A 187 1.74 11.98 -8.83
C ALA A 187 1.41 13.47 -8.99
N LYS A 188 1.09 14.17 -7.89
CA LYS A 188 0.80 15.61 -7.91
C LYS A 188 2.07 16.46 -8.00
N LYS A 189 3.16 16.02 -7.37
CA LYS A 189 4.42 16.76 -7.23
C LYS A 189 5.47 16.42 -8.29
N GLN A 190 5.10 15.74 -9.37
CA GLN A 190 6.05 15.33 -10.41
C GLN A 190 6.80 16.55 -11.02
N PRO A 191 8.15 16.55 -11.04
CA PRO A 191 8.92 17.63 -11.63
C PRO A 191 8.80 17.64 -13.16
N ARG A 192 8.55 18.81 -13.75
CA ARG A 192 8.50 19.00 -15.22
C ARG A 192 9.85 18.67 -15.88
N LYS A 193 9.86 18.32 -17.17
CA LYS A 193 11.10 18.06 -17.91
C LYS A 193 11.90 19.36 -18.13
N ILE A 194 13.20 19.22 -18.43
CA ILE A 194 14.11 20.36 -18.58
C ILE A 194 13.80 21.15 -19.86
N SER A 195 13.49 20.47 -20.97
CA SER A 195 13.07 21.08 -22.25
C SER A 195 11.89 22.04 -22.07
N ASP A 196 10.86 21.57 -21.36
CA ASP A 196 9.65 22.36 -21.12
C ASP A 196 9.95 23.65 -20.34
N TYR A 197 11.03 23.66 -19.56
CA TYR A 197 11.41 24.84 -18.79
C TYR A 197 12.23 25.84 -19.60
N GLU A 198 13.14 25.37 -20.45
CA GLU A 198 13.85 26.23 -21.40
C GLU A 198 12.86 26.94 -22.32
N ASP A 199 11.84 26.23 -22.81
CA ASP A 199 10.76 26.83 -23.60
C ASP A 199 9.96 27.87 -22.81
N TYR A 200 9.64 27.60 -21.55
CA TYR A 200 8.96 28.56 -20.66
C TYR A 200 9.78 29.82 -20.42
N LEU A 201 11.09 29.68 -20.22
CA LEU A 201 12.01 30.81 -20.04
C LEU A 201 12.13 31.63 -21.32
N ASN A 202 12.25 30.95 -22.47
CA ASN A 202 12.29 31.60 -23.78
C ASN A 202 11.00 32.37 -24.06
N TYR A 203 9.85 31.78 -23.71
CA TYR A 203 8.54 32.45 -23.79
C TYR A 203 8.45 33.67 -22.86
N CYS A 204 8.86 33.57 -21.60
CA CYS A 204 8.89 34.73 -20.69
C CYS A 204 9.86 35.82 -21.16
N LYS A 205 10.97 35.44 -21.81
CA LYS A 205 11.93 36.39 -22.36
C LYS A 205 11.39 37.11 -23.58
N SER A 206 10.64 36.42 -24.46
CA SER A 206 10.02 37.05 -25.63
C SER A 206 8.88 37.99 -25.24
N SER A 207 8.04 37.61 -24.27
CA SER A 207 6.93 38.44 -23.79
C SER A 207 7.39 39.71 -23.06
N SER A 208 8.50 39.63 -22.31
CA SER A 208 9.12 40.82 -21.70
C SER A 208 9.71 41.79 -22.73
N PHE A 209 10.13 41.31 -23.90
CA PHE A 209 10.65 42.16 -24.97
C PHE A 209 9.55 42.88 -25.74
N ASP A 210 8.36 42.27 -25.87
CA ASP A 210 7.21 42.85 -26.57
C ASP A 210 6.54 43.95 -25.72
N GLY A 211 6.36 43.71 -24.41
CA GLY A 211 5.82 44.73 -23.49
C GLY A 211 6.71 45.96 -23.29
N SER A 212 7.98 45.90 -23.72
CA SER A 212 8.88 47.07 -23.69
C SER A 212 8.79 47.94 -24.96
N ARG A 213 8.08 47.50 -26.00
CA ARG A 213 7.86 48.31 -27.23
C ARG A 213 6.60 49.18 -27.15
N ASP A 214 5.59 48.78 -26.38
CA ASP A 214 4.34 49.55 -26.20
C ASP A 214 4.47 50.77 -25.26
N GLY A 215 5.65 51.01 -24.68
CA GLY A 215 5.91 52.15 -23.78
C GLY A 215 6.61 53.35 -24.43
N LYS A 216 6.76 53.40 -25.76
CA LYS A 216 7.52 54.45 -26.47
C LYS A 216 6.76 55.16 -27.60
N GLU A 217 5.45 55.27 -27.50
CA GLU A 217 4.67 56.20 -28.34
C GLU A 217 3.70 57.01 -27.47
N ILE A 218 4.22 57.94 -26.65
CA ILE A 218 3.47 59.14 -26.28
C ILE A 218 4.43 60.34 -26.34
N TYR A 219 4.05 61.29 -27.20
CA TYR A 219 4.63 62.60 -27.55
C TYR A 219 5.66 62.63 -28.67
#